data_AF-A0A920G194-F1
#
_entry.id   AF-A0A920G194-F1
#
_cell.length_a   1.000
_cell.length_b   1.000
_cell.length_c   1.000
_cell.angle_alpha   90.00
_cell.angle_beta   90.00
_cell.angle_gamma   90.00
#
_symmetry.space_group_name_H-M   'P 1'
#
loop_
_entity.id
_entity.type
_entity.pdbx_description
1 polymer ?
#
loop_
_entity_poly.entity_id
_entity_poly.type
_entity_poly.pdbx_seq_one_letter_code
_entity_poly.pdbx_strand_id
1 'polypeptide(L)' 'MLACAPGAVAATKTLIRTLPTLPDEQKMRFAAENFTDCLKGEEGMEGVASFLEKRKPNWHPEGEA' A
#
# COMPACT_ATOMS: atom_id res chain seq x y z
N MET A 1 15.50 8.87 1.04
CA MET A 1 14.76 7.61 1.29
C MET A 1 13.24 7.71 1.07
N LEU A 2 12.63 6.73 0.38
CA LEU A 2 11.18 6.47 0.43
C LEU A 2 10.91 5.41 1.50
N ALA A 3 10.21 5.78 2.58
CA ALA A 3 9.90 4.85 3.68
C ALA A 3 8.79 3.84 3.35
N CYS A 4 7.91 4.19 2.41
CA CYS A 4 6.77 3.37 1.99
C CYS A 4 6.75 3.20 0.47
N ALA A 5 6.12 2.13 0.00
CA ALA A 5 5.91 1.89 -1.42
C ALA A 5 5.03 3.01 -2.03
N PRO A 6 5.43 3.64 -3.16
CA PRO A 6 4.69 4.74 -3.77
C PRO A 6 3.22 4.43 -4.08
N GLY A 7 2.93 3.23 -4.61
CA GLY A 7 1.57 2.78 -4.92
C GLY A 7 0.72 2.60 -3.66
N ALA A 8 1.28 2.03 -2.59
CA ALA A 8 0.59 1.92 -1.30
C ALA A 8 0.19 3.30 -0.72
N VAL A 9 1.07 4.30 -0.84
CA VAL A 9 0.75 5.68 -0.44
C VAL A 9 -0.35 6.27 -1.31
N ALA A 10 -0.33 6.05 -2.62
CA ALA A 10 -1.37 6.51 -3.55
C ALA A 10 -2.72 5.84 -3.28
N ALA A 11 -2.75 4.53 -3.02
CA ALA A 11 -3.94 3.78 -2.64
C ALA A 11 -4.56 4.33 -1.34
N THR A 12 -3.72 4.56 -0.33
CA THR A 12 -4.16 5.17 0.94
C THR A 12 -4.76 6.56 0.74
N LYS A 13 -4.14 7.41 -0.08
CA LYS A 13 -4.69 8.74 -0.42
C LYS A 13 -6.04 8.64 -1.14
N THR A 14 -6.22 7.61 -1.95
CA THR A 14 -7.49 7.34 -2.62
C THR A 14 -8.58 6.97 -1.61
N LEU A 15 -8.27 6.13 -0.63
CA LEU A 15 -9.19 5.82 0.48
C LEU A 15 -9.58 7.09 1.26
N ILE A 16 -8.59 7.90 1.66
CA ILE A 16 -8.82 9.14 2.43
C ILE A 16 -9.76 10.10 1.68
N ARG A 17 -9.59 10.24 0.35
CA ARG A 17 -10.41 11.13 -0.47
C ARG A 17 -11.81 10.58 -0.75
N THR A 18 -11.93 9.26 -0.93
CA THR A 18 -13.16 8.64 -1.47
C THR A 18 -14.11 8.16 -0.37
N LEU A 19 -13.59 7.62 0.73
CA LEU A 19 -14.46 7.08 1.79
C LEU A 19 -15.47 8.10 2.36
N PRO A 20 -15.13 9.40 2.55
CA PRO A 20 -16.11 10.37 3.04
C PRO A 20 -17.28 10.63 2.07
N THR A 21 -17.12 10.34 0.78
CA THR A 21 -18.14 10.59 -0.25
C THR A 21 -19.02 9.37 -0.53
N LEU A 22 -18.71 8.21 0.06
CA LEU A 22 -19.47 6.98 -0.14
C LEU A 22 -20.54 6.79 0.94
N PRO A 23 -21.68 6.14 0.60
CA PRO A 23 -22.62 5.62 1.59
C PRO A 23 -21.93 4.62 2.52
N ASP A 24 -22.37 4.57 3.79
CA ASP A 24 -21.76 3.73 4.83
C ASP A 24 -21.71 2.25 4.42
N GLU A 25 -22.76 1.74 3.78
CA GLU A 25 -22.84 0.36 3.32
C GLU A 25 -21.81 -0.01 2.24
N GLN A 26 -21.25 0.99 1.53
CA GLN A 26 -20.26 0.77 0.47
C GLN A 26 -18.81 0.92 0.96
N LYS A 27 -18.59 1.66 2.06
CA LYS A 27 -17.24 1.98 2.57
C LYS A 27 -16.41 0.73 2.85
N MET A 28 -17.01 -0.27 3.49
CA MET A 28 -16.31 -1.51 3.87
C MET A 28 -15.87 -2.30 2.64
N ARG A 29 -16.75 -2.45 1.64
CA ARG A 29 -16.42 -3.14 0.38
C ARG A 29 -15.29 -2.42 -0.35
N PHE A 30 -15.41 -1.11 -0.54
CA PHE A 30 -14.42 -0.29 -1.24
C PHE A 30 -13.03 -0.35 -0.56
N ALA A 31 -12.99 -0.23 0.77
CA ALA A 31 -11.74 -0.33 1.52
C ALA A 31 -11.12 -1.74 1.43
N ALA A 32 -11.93 -2.78 1.52
CA ALA A 32 -11.45 -4.16 1.43
C ALA A 32 -10.88 -4.50 0.05
N GLU A 33 -11.54 -4.06 -1.02
CA GLU A 33 -11.05 -4.22 -2.40
C GLU A 33 -9.72 -3.49 -2.59
N ASN A 34 -9.66 -2.19 -2.24
CA ASN A 34 -8.44 -1.41 -2.34
C ASN A 34 -7.26 -2.03 -1.56
N PHE A 35 -7.51 -2.49 -0.33
CA PHE A 35 -6.50 -3.18 0.48
C PHE A 35 -6.05 -4.48 -0.17
N THR A 36 -6.99 -5.31 -0.63
CA THR A 36 -6.68 -6.62 -1.21
C THR A 36 -5.89 -6.50 -2.50
N ASP A 37 -6.25 -5.53 -3.36
CA ASP A 37 -5.54 -5.25 -4.60
C ASP A 37 -4.12 -4.74 -4.32
N CYS A 38 -3.97 -3.85 -3.34
CA CYS A 38 -2.66 -3.35 -2.92
C CYS A 38 -1.77 -4.47 -2.35
N LEU A 39 -2.34 -5.37 -1.53
CA LEU A 39 -1.59 -6.46 -0.89
C LEU A 39 -1.15 -7.53 -1.91
N LYS A 40 -1.99 -7.82 -2.91
CA LYS A 40 -1.68 -8.81 -3.97
C LYS A 40 -0.81 -8.25 -5.09
N GLY A 41 -0.68 -6.93 -5.19
CA GLY A 41 0.16 -6.26 -6.17
C GLY A 41 1.66 -6.46 -5.91
N GLU A 42 2.48 -6.08 -6.90
CA GLU A 42 3.94 -6.24 -6.86
C GLU A 42 4.57 -5.59 -5.61
N GLU A 43 4.18 -4.34 -5.30
CA GLU A 43 4.66 -3.64 -4.11
C GLU A 43 4.23 -4.33 -2.80
N GLY A 44 3.02 -4.88 -2.75
CA GLY A 44 2.51 -5.60 -1.58
C GLY A 44 3.28 -6.89 -1.32
N MET A 45 3.49 -7.69 -2.36
CA MET A 45 4.28 -8.93 -2.28
C MET A 45 5.74 -8.64 -1.89
N GLU A 46 6.37 -7.65 -2.51
CA GLU A 46 7.75 -7.25 -2.20
C GLU A 46 7.87 -6.69 -0.77
N GLY A 47 6.88 -5.94 -0.29
CA GLY A 47 6.86 -5.44 1.09
C GLY A 47 6.80 -6.55 2.12
N VAL A 48 5.95 -7.55 1.90
CA VAL A 48 5.86 -8.73 2.77
C VAL A 48 7.15 -9.55 2.71
N ALA A 49 7.65 -9.83 1.49
CA ALA A 49 8.87 -10.61 1.31
C ALA A 49 10.09 -9.93 1.97
N SER A 50 10.31 -8.66 1.68
CA SER A 50 11.44 -7.89 2.26
C SER A 50 11.40 -7.81 3.78
N PHE A 51 10.20 -7.68 4.37
CA PHE A 51 10.02 -7.71 5.82
C PHE A 51 10.38 -9.07 6.42
N LEU A 52 9.90 -10.17 5.83
CA LEU A 52 10.19 -11.53 6.30
C LEU A 52 11.68 -11.88 6.13
N GLU A 53 12.28 -11.46 5.03
CA GLU A 53 13.69 -11.68 4.70
C GLU A 53 14.64 -10.70 5.41
N LYS A 54 14.12 -9.71 6.13
CA LYS A 54 14.89 -8.66 6.85
C LYS A 54 15.84 -7.89 5.94
N ARG A 55 15.42 -7.61 4.71
CA ARG A 55 16.14 -6.78 3.75
C ARG A 55 15.36 -5.50 3.45
N LYS A 56 16.03 -4.54 2.82
CA LYS A 56 15.36 -3.35 2.30
C LYS A 56 14.51 -3.74 1.06
N PRO A 57 13.31 -3.17 0.89
CA PRO A 57 12.50 -3.39 -0.29
C PRO A 57 13.07 -2.63 -1.51
N ASN A 58 12.72 -3.06 -2.71
CA ASN A 58 13.25 -2.50 -3.97
C ASN A 58 13.03 -0.99 -4.17
N TRP A 59 11.98 -0.42 -3.57
CA TRP A 59 11.74 1.03 -3.64
C TRP A 59 12.60 1.84 -2.66
N HIS A 60 13.38 1.19 -1.80
CA HIS A 60 14.36 1.87 -0.97
C HIS A 60 15.57 2.24 -1.84
N PRO A 61 15.95 3.52 -1.95
CA PRO A 61 17.12 3.91 -2.73
C PRO A 61 18.40 3.23 -2.21
N GLU A 62 19.25 2.71 -3.09
CA GLU A 62 20.61 2.28 -2.76
C GLU A 62 21.47 3.51 -2.46
N GLY A 63 22.10 3.57 -1.28
CA GLY A 63 23.05 4.64 -0.93
C GLY A 63 22.95 5.22 0.49
N GLU A 64 21.93 4.87 1.27
CA GLU A 64 21.83 5.29 2.66
C GLU A 64 21.89 4.05 3.57
N ALA A 65 23.10 3.78 4.08
CA ALA A 65 23.39 2.82 5.15
C ALA A 65 23.20 3.48 6.51
#